data_AF-A0A952W753-F1
#
_entry.id   AF-A0A952W753-F1
#
_cell.length_a   1.000
_cell.length_b   1.000
_cell.length_c   1.000
_cell.angle_alpha   90.00
_cell.angle_beta   90.00
_cell.angle_gamma   90.00
#
_symmetry.space_group_name_H-M   'P 1'
#
loop_
_entity.id
_entity.type
_entity.pdbx_description
1 polymer ?
#
loop_
_entity_poly.entity_id
_entity_poly.type
_entity_poly.pdbx_seq_one_letter_code
_entity_poly.pdbx_strand_id
1 'polypeptide(L)'
;MSKLGQRLDAHFVACAAAAGASVAAVGVAEAQIIHSGPVNIVIPDNLDGIYMNIVTGATGSTGGSVSGWDINPYSATGPGTHFNLWGPTTTTWAELGGLFNLPFGTMIDPLSTFSRPGGGTNLAGQMNLNSDSNLLGFRFTHEGNGNQIHFGWIRMEFGAGVGTRAIVEYAYESTAGRGIGAGVVPTPGTVALLALGAAGLGGRRRK
;
A
#
# COMPACT_ATOMS: atom_id res chain seq x y z
N MET A 1 -18.09 -10.11 59.08
CA MET A 1 -17.02 -10.06 58.05
C MET A 1 -16.25 -8.76 58.21
N SER A 2 -14.92 -8.79 58.23
CA SER A 2 -14.12 -7.58 58.44
C SER A 2 -14.12 -6.70 57.17
N LYS A 3 -14.01 -5.38 57.34
CA LYS A 3 -13.89 -4.41 56.23
C LYS A 3 -12.71 -4.71 55.29
N LEU A 4 -11.74 -5.52 55.74
CA LEU A 4 -10.58 -5.93 54.94
C LEU A 4 -10.96 -6.99 53.91
N GLY A 5 -11.81 -7.97 54.25
CA GLY A 5 -12.25 -9.03 53.33
C GLY A 5 -13.02 -8.47 52.13
N GLN A 6 -13.93 -7.53 52.38
CA GLN A 6 -14.71 -6.87 51.33
C GLN A 6 -13.86 -6.06 50.33
N ARG A 7 -12.71 -5.54 50.77
CA ARG A 7 -11.78 -4.78 49.92
C ARG A 7 -10.88 -5.70 49.09
N LEU A 8 -10.48 -6.86 49.62
CA LEU A 8 -9.75 -7.86 48.85
C LEU A 8 -10.63 -8.48 47.75
N ASP A 9 -11.88 -8.83 48.08
CA ASP A 9 -12.80 -9.40 47.11
C ASP A 9 -13.09 -8.42 45.96
N ALA A 10 -13.29 -7.13 46.27
CA ALA A 10 -13.43 -6.08 45.26
C ALA A 10 -12.17 -5.91 44.38
N HIS A 11 -10.98 -6.06 44.96
CA HIS A 11 -9.72 -6.00 44.23
C HIS A 11 -9.51 -7.20 43.30
N PHE A 12 -9.84 -8.42 43.74
CA PHE A 12 -9.72 -9.61 42.90
C PHE A 12 -10.73 -9.62 41.75
N VAL A 13 -11.96 -9.14 41.98
CA VAL A 13 -12.97 -8.95 40.93
C VAL A 13 -12.52 -7.89 39.92
N ALA A 14 -11.93 -6.78 40.37
CA ALA A 14 -11.39 -5.75 39.48
C ALA A 14 -10.19 -6.26 38.65
N CYS A 15 -9.33 -7.11 39.22
CA CYS A 15 -8.22 -7.72 38.48
C CYS A 15 -8.69 -8.78 37.46
N ALA A 16 -9.75 -9.54 37.75
CA ALA A 16 -10.32 -10.50 36.82
C ALA A 16 -11.03 -9.81 35.63
N ALA A 17 -11.71 -8.69 35.87
CA ALA A 17 -12.33 -7.89 34.81
C ALA A 17 -11.30 -7.27 33.84
N ALA A 18 -10.13 -6.87 34.35
CA ALA A 18 -9.03 -6.37 33.53
C ALA A 18 -8.36 -7.47 32.66
N ALA A 19 -8.42 -8.73 33.09
CA ALA A 19 -7.87 -9.87 32.34
C ALA A 19 -8.86 -10.45 31.29
N GLY A 20 -10.17 -10.29 31.50
CA GLY A 20 -11.20 -10.77 30.57
C GLY A 20 -11.43 -9.87 29.35
N ALA A 21 -11.03 -8.60 29.40
CA ALA A 21 -11.24 -7.64 28.31
C ALA A 21 -10.27 -7.80 27.13
N SER A 22 -9.26 -8.67 27.22
CA SER A 22 -8.26 -8.87 26.17
C SER A 22 -8.56 -10.01 25.20
N VAL A 23 -9.59 -10.83 25.42
CA VAL A 23 -9.81 -12.09 24.65
C VAL A 23 -10.94 -11.98 23.61
N ALA A 24 -11.46 -10.79 23.34
CA ALA A 24 -12.46 -10.56 22.28
C ALA A 24 -11.94 -9.69 21.13
N ALA A 25 -10.62 -9.69 20.88
CA ALA A 25 -10.11 -9.28 19.58
C ALA A 25 -10.40 -10.41 18.60
N VAL A 26 -11.50 -10.29 17.85
CA VAL A 26 -11.68 -11.02 16.59
C VAL A 26 -10.37 -10.83 15.83
N GLY A 27 -9.68 -11.92 15.52
CA GLY A 27 -8.43 -11.90 14.77
C GLY A 27 -8.67 -11.36 13.37
N VAL A 28 -8.73 -10.04 13.24
CA VAL A 28 -8.48 -9.36 11.98
C VAL A 28 -7.03 -9.73 11.66
N ALA A 29 -6.78 -10.40 10.54
CA ALA A 29 -5.42 -10.59 10.07
C ALA A 29 -4.69 -9.24 10.18
N GLU A 30 -3.57 -9.23 10.90
CA GLU A 30 -2.73 -8.04 11.05
C GLU A 30 -2.43 -7.52 9.65
N ALA A 31 -2.87 -6.30 9.37
CA ALA A 31 -2.61 -5.65 8.10
C ALA A 31 -1.10 -5.39 8.01
N GLN A 32 -0.42 -6.09 7.11
CA GLN A 32 1.01 -5.95 6.91
C GLN A 32 1.25 -5.33 5.54
N ILE A 33 1.80 -4.12 5.55
CA ILE A 33 2.28 -3.51 4.32
C ILE A 33 3.52 -4.29 3.84
N ILE A 34 3.42 -4.86 2.64
CA ILE A 34 4.55 -5.44 1.92
C ILE A 34 5.16 -4.32 1.07
N HIS A 35 6.40 -3.96 1.35
CA HIS A 35 7.14 -2.89 0.65
C HIS A 35 8.30 -3.50 -0.13
N SER A 36 8.50 -3.03 -1.36
CA SER A 36 9.57 -3.52 -2.24
C SER A 36 10.97 -3.14 -1.76
N GLY A 37 11.09 -2.15 -0.88
CA GLY A 37 12.31 -1.38 -0.73
C GLY A 37 12.58 -0.49 -1.97
N PRO A 38 13.70 0.24 -1.98
CA PRO A 38 14.12 1.01 -3.15
C PRO A 38 14.39 0.09 -4.35
N VAL A 39 13.80 0.43 -5.49
CA VAL A 39 14.00 -0.22 -6.79
C VAL A 39 14.30 0.83 -7.87
N ASN A 40 14.68 0.38 -9.05
CA ASN A 40 14.78 1.25 -10.24
C ASN A 40 14.24 0.50 -11.46
N ILE A 41 12.91 0.49 -11.60
CA ILE A 41 12.23 -0.16 -12.71
C ILE A 41 11.93 0.90 -13.76
N VAL A 42 12.81 1.01 -14.74
CA VAL A 42 12.65 1.96 -15.86
C VAL A 42 11.38 1.64 -16.63
N ILE A 43 10.59 2.67 -16.94
CA ILE A 43 9.42 2.53 -17.79
C ILE A 43 9.78 3.07 -19.18
N PRO A 44 9.88 2.21 -20.21
CA PRO A 44 10.09 2.65 -21.57
C PRO A 44 9.07 3.70 -22.03
N ASP A 45 9.57 4.67 -22.78
CA ASP A 45 8.77 5.76 -23.34
C ASP A 45 8.17 5.39 -24.69
N ASN A 46 7.33 4.36 -24.68
CA ASN A 46 6.73 3.78 -25.88
C ASN A 46 5.33 3.22 -25.58
N LEU A 47 4.71 2.63 -26.62
CA LEU A 47 3.35 2.08 -26.57
C LEU A 47 3.21 0.86 -25.66
N ASP A 48 4.32 0.17 -25.37
CA ASP A 48 4.32 -1.02 -24.54
C ASP A 48 4.49 -0.68 -23.05
N GLY A 49 5.33 0.31 -22.75
CA GLY A 49 5.69 0.67 -21.38
C GLY A 49 6.33 -0.49 -20.63
N ILE A 50 5.87 -0.73 -19.41
CA ILE A 50 6.26 -1.89 -18.60
C ILE A 50 5.04 -2.61 -18.08
N TYR A 51 4.98 -3.93 -18.23
CA TYR A 51 4.01 -4.79 -17.55
C TYR A 51 4.65 -5.27 -16.27
N MET A 52 3.95 -5.19 -15.14
CA MET A 52 4.50 -5.58 -13.85
C MET A 52 3.49 -6.38 -13.03
N ASN A 53 3.95 -7.48 -12.43
CA ASN A 53 3.23 -8.16 -11.35
C ASN A 53 3.78 -7.65 -10.01
N ILE A 54 2.90 -7.15 -9.15
CA ILE A 54 3.22 -6.45 -7.91
C ILE A 54 3.73 -7.40 -6.83
N VAL A 55 3.24 -8.64 -6.82
CA VAL A 55 3.56 -9.62 -5.78
C VAL A 55 4.94 -10.23 -6.02
N THR A 56 5.23 -10.58 -7.26
CA THR A 56 6.47 -11.24 -7.68
C THR A 56 7.58 -10.26 -8.05
N GLY A 57 7.22 -9.00 -8.34
CA GLY A 57 8.12 -8.00 -8.89
C GLY A 57 8.56 -8.27 -10.33
N ALA A 58 7.97 -9.27 -11.01
CA ALA A 58 8.30 -9.60 -12.39
C ALA A 58 7.87 -8.47 -13.34
N THR A 59 8.72 -8.16 -14.33
CA THR A 59 8.46 -7.13 -15.33
C THR A 59 8.75 -7.60 -16.76
N GLY A 60 8.15 -6.95 -17.75
CA GLY A 60 8.33 -7.29 -19.16
C GLY A 60 7.67 -6.29 -20.10
N SER A 61 7.98 -6.40 -21.40
CA SER A 61 7.48 -5.48 -22.44
C SER A 61 6.13 -5.90 -23.01
N THR A 62 5.59 -7.06 -22.63
CA THR A 62 4.26 -7.51 -23.07
C THR A 62 3.53 -8.21 -21.92
N GLY A 63 2.19 -8.12 -21.90
CA GLY A 63 1.38 -8.82 -20.90
C GLY A 63 1.55 -10.34 -20.96
N GLY A 64 1.83 -10.91 -22.14
CA GLY A 64 2.10 -12.36 -22.28
C GLY A 64 3.45 -12.81 -21.70
N SER A 65 4.39 -11.89 -21.53
CA SER A 65 5.70 -12.18 -20.91
C SER A 65 5.70 -12.10 -19.39
N VAL A 66 4.66 -11.52 -18.78
CA VAL A 66 4.52 -11.35 -17.33
C VAL A 66 3.23 -12.01 -16.88
N SER A 67 3.33 -13.26 -16.41
CA SER A 67 2.19 -13.98 -15.87
C SER A 67 1.57 -13.21 -14.70
N GLY A 68 0.26 -12.98 -14.74
CA GLY A 68 -0.45 -12.27 -13.67
C GLY A 68 -0.08 -10.79 -13.54
N TRP A 69 0.33 -10.12 -14.61
CA TRP A 69 0.63 -8.67 -14.52
C TRP A 69 -0.57 -7.87 -13.99
N ASP A 70 -0.28 -6.84 -13.21
CA ASP A 70 -1.27 -6.05 -12.46
C ASP A 70 -1.39 -4.62 -12.96
N ILE A 71 -0.27 -4.04 -13.41
CA ILE A 71 -0.19 -2.64 -13.85
C ILE A 71 0.61 -2.52 -15.14
N ASN A 72 0.29 -1.49 -15.92
CA ASN A 72 1.04 -1.14 -17.11
C ASN A 72 1.08 0.38 -17.36
N PRO A 73 2.03 1.12 -16.76
CA PRO A 73 2.31 2.50 -17.14
C PRO A 73 3.08 2.54 -18.48
N TYR A 74 2.70 3.46 -19.37
CA TYR A 74 3.21 3.52 -20.76
C TYR A 74 3.00 4.92 -21.39
N SER A 75 3.28 5.07 -22.68
CA SER A 75 3.00 6.29 -23.46
C SER A 75 2.23 5.96 -24.74
N ALA A 76 1.06 6.56 -24.94
CA ALA A 76 0.16 6.19 -26.04
C ALA A 76 0.42 6.88 -27.40
N THR A 77 1.08 8.03 -27.42
CA THR A 77 1.07 8.94 -28.60
C THR A 77 2.46 9.47 -28.96
N GLY A 78 3.48 8.69 -28.61
CA GLY A 78 4.88 8.92 -28.96
C GLY A 78 5.75 9.39 -27.78
N PRO A 79 7.08 9.30 -27.93
CA PRO A 79 8.01 9.63 -26.84
C PRO A 79 7.88 11.08 -26.35
N GLY A 80 8.05 11.28 -25.04
CA GLY A 80 8.32 12.55 -24.39
C GLY A 80 7.09 13.42 -24.15
N THR A 81 5.91 12.99 -24.59
CA THR A 81 4.69 13.84 -24.61
C THR A 81 3.56 13.28 -23.77
N HIS A 82 3.56 11.98 -23.50
CA HIS A 82 2.44 11.28 -22.88
C HIS A 82 2.88 10.39 -21.74
N PHE A 83 2.01 10.32 -20.74
CA PHE A 83 2.04 9.31 -19.71
C PHE A 83 0.63 8.77 -19.53
N ASN A 84 0.49 7.46 -19.61
CA ASN A 84 -0.79 6.77 -19.56
C ASN A 84 -0.68 5.60 -18.59
N LEU A 85 -1.84 5.20 -18.04
CA LEU A 85 -1.95 4.10 -17.09
C LEU A 85 -2.91 3.06 -17.63
N TRP A 86 -2.43 1.83 -17.78
CA TRP A 86 -3.22 0.67 -18.15
C TRP A 86 -3.19 -0.38 -17.05
N GLY A 87 -4.08 -1.36 -17.17
CA GLY A 87 -4.31 -2.40 -16.17
C GLY A 87 -5.17 -3.52 -16.74
N PRO A 88 -5.17 -4.71 -16.12
CA PRO A 88 -5.97 -5.84 -16.57
C PRO A 88 -7.47 -5.54 -16.58
N THR A 89 -7.92 -4.64 -15.71
CA THR A 89 -9.33 -4.26 -15.57
C THR A 89 -9.55 -2.78 -15.89
N THR A 90 -10.80 -2.39 -16.13
CA THR A 90 -11.20 -0.98 -16.30
C THR A 90 -11.19 -0.17 -15.00
N THR A 91 -10.70 -0.77 -13.92
CA THR A 91 -10.81 -0.28 -12.54
C THR A 91 -9.53 -0.56 -11.76
N THR A 92 -8.38 -0.48 -12.44
CA THR A 92 -7.09 -0.81 -11.81
C THR A 92 -6.56 0.36 -10.97
N TRP A 93 -6.65 1.59 -11.46
CA TRP A 93 -5.98 2.74 -10.85
C TRP A 93 -6.92 3.52 -9.95
N ALA A 94 -6.46 3.88 -8.76
CA ALA A 94 -7.20 4.73 -7.84
C ALA A 94 -7.12 6.20 -8.26
N GLU A 95 -8.20 6.94 -8.05
CA GLU A 95 -8.27 8.36 -8.33
C GLU A 95 -9.02 9.14 -7.24
N LEU A 96 -8.66 10.41 -7.08
CA LEU A 96 -9.36 11.36 -6.22
C LEU A 96 -9.93 12.48 -7.10
N GLY A 97 -11.20 12.35 -7.50
CA GLY A 97 -11.85 13.33 -8.38
C GLY A 97 -11.15 13.49 -9.74
N GLY A 98 -10.64 12.39 -10.31
CA GLY A 98 -9.87 12.37 -11.56
C GLY A 98 -8.38 12.67 -11.43
N LEU A 99 -7.88 12.96 -10.22
CA LEU A 99 -6.46 13.04 -9.92
C LEU A 99 -5.89 11.64 -9.65
N PHE A 100 -4.93 11.20 -10.46
CA PHE A 100 -4.24 9.92 -10.30
C PHE A 100 -2.94 10.03 -9.51
N ASN A 101 -2.27 11.19 -9.55
CA ASN A 101 -1.14 11.48 -8.69
C ASN A 101 -1.65 11.86 -7.28
N LEU A 102 -1.75 10.86 -6.42
CA LEU A 102 -2.38 10.98 -5.11
C LEU A 102 -1.48 11.74 -4.12
N PRO A 103 -2.05 12.61 -3.29
CA PRO A 103 -1.36 13.12 -2.11
C PRO A 103 -0.87 11.98 -1.21
N PHE A 104 0.24 12.21 -0.51
CA PHE A 104 0.73 11.27 0.50
C PHE A 104 -0.35 10.99 1.55
N GLY A 105 -0.49 9.72 1.92
CA GLY A 105 -1.44 9.26 2.94
C GLY A 105 -2.89 9.15 2.46
N THR A 106 -3.21 9.47 1.20
CA THR A 106 -4.55 9.22 0.64
C THR A 106 -4.89 7.74 0.78
N MET A 107 -6.03 7.43 1.40
CA MET A 107 -6.47 6.05 1.60
C MET A 107 -6.87 5.42 0.27
N ILE A 108 -6.31 4.24 -0.02
CA ILE A 108 -6.63 3.39 -1.16
C ILE A 108 -7.26 2.12 -0.59
N ASP A 109 -8.58 2.00 -0.72
CA ASP A 109 -9.37 0.95 -0.07
C ASP A 109 -10.61 0.60 -0.92
N PRO A 110 -11.51 -0.31 -0.46
CA PRO A 110 -12.70 -0.68 -1.22
C PRO A 110 -13.68 0.46 -1.53
N LEU A 111 -13.61 1.59 -0.82
CA LEU A 111 -14.46 2.76 -1.01
C LEU A 111 -13.85 3.79 -1.98
N SER A 112 -12.56 3.65 -2.32
CA SER A 112 -11.91 4.52 -3.30
C SER A 112 -12.56 4.39 -4.70
N THR A 113 -12.49 5.47 -5.47
CA THR A 113 -12.85 5.43 -6.89
C THR A 113 -11.70 4.80 -7.67
N PHE A 114 -12.03 3.82 -8.51
CA PHE A 114 -11.06 3.19 -9.40
C PHE A 114 -11.50 3.32 -10.85
N SER A 115 -10.54 3.63 -11.72
CA SER A 115 -10.75 3.71 -13.16
C SER A 115 -9.50 3.24 -13.91
N ARG A 116 -9.61 3.07 -15.23
CA ARG A 116 -8.47 2.94 -16.12
C ARG A 116 -8.55 4.11 -17.10
N PRO A 117 -7.72 5.16 -16.93
CA PRO A 117 -7.71 6.28 -17.87
C PRO A 117 -7.29 5.71 -19.22
N GLY A 118 -8.23 5.70 -20.17
CA GLY A 118 -8.13 4.90 -21.39
C GLY A 118 -6.92 5.27 -22.28
N GLY A 119 -6.83 4.61 -23.44
CA GLY A 119 -5.68 4.70 -24.36
C GLY A 119 -5.21 6.11 -24.70
N GLY A 120 -6.11 7.09 -24.76
CA GLY A 120 -5.78 8.47 -25.12
C GLY A 120 -5.68 9.46 -23.95
N THR A 121 -5.93 9.03 -22.71
CA THR A 121 -5.96 9.96 -21.56
C THR A 121 -4.55 10.27 -21.08
N ASN A 122 -4.05 11.44 -21.46
CA ASN A 122 -2.72 11.89 -21.06
C ASN A 122 -2.71 12.39 -19.60
N LEU A 123 -1.99 11.69 -18.74
CA LEU A 123 -1.78 12.04 -17.33
C LEU A 123 -0.49 12.82 -17.08
N ALA A 124 0.29 13.12 -18.13
CA ALA A 124 1.54 13.88 -18.04
C ALA A 124 1.40 15.16 -17.22
N GLY A 125 0.31 15.91 -17.42
CA GLY A 125 0.04 17.17 -16.72
C GLY A 125 -0.27 17.03 -15.23
N GLN A 126 -0.50 15.81 -14.73
CA GLN A 126 -0.70 15.52 -13.30
C GLN A 126 0.60 15.14 -12.59
N MET A 127 1.67 14.86 -13.33
CA MET A 127 2.94 14.41 -12.77
C MET A 127 3.84 15.61 -12.46
N ASN A 128 4.52 15.54 -11.32
CA ASN A 128 5.60 16.44 -10.95
C ASN A 128 6.88 15.99 -11.66
N LEU A 129 7.41 16.83 -12.55
CA LEU A 129 8.69 16.62 -13.24
C LEU A 129 9.86 16.98 -12.33
N ASN A 130 11.04 16.42 -12.62
CA ASN A 130 12.23 16.50 -11.78
C ASN A 130 11.94 16.10 -10.32
N SER A 131 11.11 15.08 -10.15
CA SER A 131 10.64 14.63 -8.83
C SER A 131 10.49 13.13 -8.80
N ASP A 132 10.84 12.54 -7.66
CA ASP A 132 10.67 11.13 -7.32
C ASP A 132 9.39 10.88 -6.51
N SER A 133 8.52 11.88 -6.34
CA SER A 133 7.46 11.88 -5.32
C SER A 133 6.05 11.74 -5.91
N ASN A 134 5.92 11.16 -7.10
CA ASN A 134 4.62 10.91 -7.73
C ASN A 134 4.05 9.60 -7.20
N LEU A 135 2.89 9.62 -6.56
CA LEU A 135 2.27 8.45 -5.96
C LEU A 135 1.03 8.05 -6.74
N LEU A 136 0.99 6.82 -7.23
CA LEU A 136 -0.15 6.29 -7.98
C LEU A 136 -0.72 5.09 -7.24
N GLY A 137 -1.99 5.16 -6.89
CA GLY A 137 -2.69 4.07 -6.21
C GLY A 137 -3.30 3.08 -7.18
N PHE A 138 -3.43 1.82 -6.77
CA PHE A 138 -4.05 0.78 -7.57
C PHE A 138 -4.73 -0.29 -6.73
N ARG A 139 -5.58 -1.09 -7.37
CA ARG A 139 -6.06 -2.38 -6.89
C ARG A 139 -5.67 -3.47 -7.86
N PHE A 140 -5.44 -4.67 -7.33
CA PHE A 140 -5.02 -5.82 -8.12
C PHE A 140 -5.57 -7.12 -7.54
N THR A 141 -5.49 -8.19 -8.34
CA THR A 141 -5.94 -9.54 -7.95
C THR A 141 -4.71 -10.34 -7.55
N HIS A 142 -4.63 -10.78 -6.30
CA HIS A 142 -3.46 -11.52 -5.82
C HIS A 142 -3.64 -13.02 -6.04
N GLU A 143 -2.94 -13.59 -7.02
CA GLU A 143 -3.09 -15.00 -7.40
C GLU A 143 -2.63 -15.96 -6.30
N GLY A 144 -1.58 -15.59 -5.57
CA GLY A 144 -1.09 -16.31 -4.40
C GLY A 144 -2.00 -16.24 -3.16
N ASN A 145 -3.02 -15.38 -3.17
CA ASN A 145 -3.96 -15.20 -2.07
C ASN A 145 -5.42 -15.41 -2.54
N GLY A 146 -5.62 -16.53 -3.26
CA GLY A 146 -6.97 -16.96 -3.68
C GLY A 146 -7.66 -16.04 -4.67
N ASN A 147 -6.90 -15.24 -5.44
CA ASN A 147 -7.42 -14.23 -6.36
C ASN A 147 -8.30 -13.17 -5.68
N GLN A 148 -7.99 -12.83 -4.43
CA GLN A 148 -8.67 -11.76 -3.72
C GLN A 148 -8.12 -10.39 -4.15
N ILE A 149 -8.90 -9.33 -3.90
CA ILE A 149 -8.51 -7.96 -4.21
C ILE A 149 -7.63 -7.39 -3.10
N HIS A 150 -6.49 -6.85 -3.52
CA HIS A 150 -5.56 -6.12 -2.68
C HIS A 150 -5.38 -4.70 -3.21
N PHE A 151 -4.90 -3.83 -2.34
CA PHE A 151 -4.67 -2.42 -2.62
C PHE A 151 -3.19 -2.08 -2.43
N GLY A 152 -2.69 -1.20 -3.28
CA GLY A 152 -1.29 -0.82 -3.28
C GLY A 152 -1.06 0.55 -3.89
N TRP A 153 0.19 0.97 -3.84
CA TRP A 153 0.67 2.19 -4.45
C TRP A 153 2.05 1.97 -5.06
N ILE A 154 2.36 2.71 -6.12
CA ILE A 154 3.71 2.86 -6.65
C ILE A 154 4.17 4.30 -6.46
N ARG A 155 5.46 4.49 -6.19
CA ARG A 155 6.11 5.79 -6.29
C ARG A 155 6.92 5.82 -7.58
N MET A 156 6.74 6.89 -8.33
CA MET A 156 7.40 7.10 -9.61
C MET A 156 8.25 8.36 -9.60
N GLU A 157 9.42 8.23 -10.21
CA GLU A 157 10.22 9.36 -10.62
C GLU A 157 9.92 9.78 -12.05
N PHE A 158 10.01 11.09 -12.28
CA PHE A 158 10.03 11.71 -13.59
C PHE A 158 11.20 12.69 -13.66
N GLY A 159 11.97 12.60 -14.75
CA GLY A 159 13.03 13.55 -15.07
C GLY A 159 12.48 14.89 -15.57
N ALA A 160 13.31 15.62 -16.32
CA ALA A 160 12.93 16.92 -16.87
C ALA A 160 11.77 16.86 -17.88
N GLY A 161 11.48 15.67 -18.43
CA GLY A 161 10.33 15.41 -19.28
C GLY A 161 9.69 14.08 -18.93
N VAL A 162 8.42 13.91 -19.32
CA VAL A 162 7.63 12.72 -18.94
C VAL A 162 8.14 11.40 -19.50
N GLY A 163 9.01 11.45 -20.51
CA GLY A 163 9.62 10.27 -21.12
C GLY A 163 10.76 9.64 -20.31
N THR A 164 11.35 10.37 -19.37
CA THR A 164 12.37 9.80 -18.46
C THR A 164 11.69 9.50 -17.14
N ARG A 165 11.45 8.21 -16.87
CA ARG A 165 10.65 7.78 -15.72
C ARG A 165 10.97 6.37 -15.27
N ALA A 166 10.82 6.13 -13.97
CA ALA A 166 10.96 4.82 -13.36
C ALA A 166 10.05 4.67 -12.14
N ILE A 167 9.71 3.43 -11.80
CA ILE A 167 9.15 3.09 -10.50
C ILE A 167 10.34 2.96 -9.53
N VAL A 168 10.29 3.70 -8.43
CA VAL A 168 11.37 3.77 -7.44
C VAL A 168 11.06 3.00 -6.16
N GLU A 169 9.79 2.75 -5.87
CA GLU A 169 9.33 1.83 -4.83
C GLU A 169 7.84 1.54 -5.04
N TYR A 170 7.36 0.48 -4.42
CA TYR A 170 5.95 0.15 -4.37
C TYR A 170 5.62 -0.59 -3.08
N ALA A 171 4.37 -0.51 -2.67
CA ALA A 171 3.87 -1.29 -1.56
C ALA A 171 2.43 -1.72 -1.76
N TYR A 172 2.04 -2.80 -1.10
CA TYR A 172 0.66 -3.28 -1.06
C TYR A 172 0.32 -3.86 0.30
N GLU A 173 -0.96 -3.95 0.59
CA GLU A 173 -1.46 -4.55 1.82
C GLU A 173 -1.57 -6.08 1.68
N SER A 174 -0.95 -6.83 2.59
CA SER A 174 -0.91 -8.31 2.55
C SER A 174 -2.27 -8.95 2.81
N THR A 175 -3.19 -8.22 3.46
CA THR A 175 -4.52 -8.71 3.78
C THR A 175 -5.53 -8.24 2.74
N ALA A 176 -6.27 -9.18 2.16
CA ALA A 176 -7.29 -8.84 1.16
C ALA A 176 -8.34 -7.87 1.71
N GLY A 177 -8.77 -6.94 0.86
CA GLY A 177 -9.81 -5.96 1.22
C GLY A 177 -9.36 -4.85 2.19
N ARG A 178 -8.13 -4.89 2.71
CA ARG A 178 -7.62 -3.88 3.64
C ARG A 178 -6.94 -2.75 2.89
N GLY A 179 -7.32 -1.52 3.26
CA GLY A 179 -6.79 -0.31 2.63
C GLY A 179 -5.36 0.02 3.05
N ILE A 180 -4.69 0.79 2.21
CA ILE A 180 -3.34 1.32 2.42
C ILE A 180 -3.29 2.81 2.11
N GLY A 181 -2.57 3.59 2.90
CA GLY A 181 -2.30 4.99 2.58
C GLY A 181 -1.23 5.10 1.50
N ALA A 182 -1.45 5.94 0.48
CA ALA A 182 -0.47 6.20 -0.57
C ALA A 182 0.87 6.65 0.01
N GLY A 183 1.97 5.99 -0.38
CA GLY A 183 3.31 6.29 0.11
C GLY A 183 3.58 5.85 1.56
N VAL A 184 2.60 5.29 2.27
CA VAL A 184 2.80 4.76 3.62
C VAL A 184 3.59 3.46 3.53
N VAL A 185 4.74 3.42 4.20
CA VAL A 185 5.61 2.26 4.33
C VAL A 185 5.54 1.70 5.76
N PRO A 186 5.89 0.42 5.98
CA PRO A 186 6.00 -0.13 7.34
C PRO A 186 6.94 0.75 8.17
N THR A 187 6.48 1.30 9.30
CA THR A 187 7.39 1.97 10.22
C THR A 187 8.16 0.91 11.00
N PRO A 188 9.51 0.90 10.97
CA PRO A 188 10.29 -0.09 11.71
C PRO A 188 10.12 -0.02 13.25
N GLY A 189 9.37 0.94 13.79
CA GLY A 189 9.49 1.38 15.19
C GLY A 189 8.32 1.07 16.13
N THR A 190 7.09 0.86 15.67
CA THR A 190 5.93 0.75 16.60
C THR A 190 5.93 -0.55 17.41
N VAL A 191 6.36 -1.66 16.81
CA VAL A 191 6.53 -2.94 17.53
C VAL A 191 7.71 -2.90 18.51
N ALA A 192 8.82 -2.27 18.12
CA ALA A 192 9.99 -2.11 18.99
C ALA A 192 9.70 -1.19 20.19
N LEU A 193 8.96 -0.09 19.98
CA LEU A 193 8.53 0.82 21.05
C LEU A 193 7.52 0.16 21.98
N LEU A 194 6.60 -0.67 21.47
CA LEU A 194 5.67 -1.42 22.31
C LEU A 194 6.40 -2.48 23.15
N ALA A 195 7.35 -3.20 22.56
CA ALA A 195 8.17 -4.19 23.25
C ALA A 195 9.07 -3.56 24.34
N LEU A 196 9.68 -2.40 24.05
CA LEU A 196 10.46 -1.64 25.03
C LEU A 196 9.58 -1.01 26.13
N GLY A 197 8.38 -0.54 25.78
CA GLY A 197 7.41 -0.03 26.74
C GLY A 197 6.93 -1.13 27.71
N ALA A 198 6.64 -2.33 27.19
CA ALA A 198 6.27 -3.50 28.00
C ALA A 198 7.42 -3.99 28.90
N ALA A 199 8.66 -4.01 28.38
CA ALA A 199 9.85 -4.37 29.16
C ALA A 199 10.15 -3.34 30.28
N GLY A 200 9.96 -2.03 30.00
CA GLY A 200 10.13 -0.96 30.98
C GLY A 200 9.10 -1.01 32.11
N LEU A 201 7.85 -1.38 31.82
CA LEU A 201 6.80 -1.60 32.82
C LEU A 201 7.05 -2.87 33.67
N GLY A 202 7.62 -3.92 33.08
CA GLY A 202 8.06 -5.12 33.81
C GLY A 202 9.25 -4.88 34.74
N GLY A 203 10.21 -4.03 34.32
CA GLY A 203 11.38 -3.66 35.13
C GLY A 203 11.06 -2.76 36.32
N ARG A 204 10.04 -1.90 36.21
CA ARG A 204 9.64 -0.97 37.28
C ARG A 204 8.88 -1.63 38.44
N ARG A 205 8.43 -2.88 38.28
CA ARG A 205 7.80 -3.70 39.33
C ARG A 205 8.79 -4.53 40.16
N ARG A 206 10.10 -4.46 39.87
CA ARG A 206 11.16 -5.21 40.59
C ARG A 206 12.06 -4.33 41.47
N LYS A 207 11.59 -3.17 41.92
CA LYS A 207 12.24 -2.39 42.99
C LYS A 207 11.27 -2.16 44.12
#